data_AF-A0A1E7Z7T1-F1
#
_entry.id   AF-A0A1E7Z7T1-F1
#
_cell.length_a   1.000
_cell.length_b   1.000
_cell.length_c   1.000
_cell.angle_alpha   90.00
_cell.angle_beta   90.00
_cell.angle_gamma   90.00
#
_symmetry.space_group_name_H-M   'P 1'
#
loop_
_entity.id
_entity.type
_entity.pdbx_description
1 polymer ?
#
loop_
_entity_poly.entity_id
_entity_poly.type
_entity_poly.pdbx_seq_one_letter_code
_entity_poly.pdbx_strand_id
1 'polypeptide(L)'
;MTQQQEKLSAFMDGETDSAEIMEAILNDEELKAKWQRYHVIRSGLRKEATVAPEMDITAAVAAALDSEPTVMAPKRSGWKSLPLIGNVVPFAKQSGQFAVAASVAVAVILGVQQMNQPEPTEPFSTFETPGRIGGLSPVSLEQTRTLPRNDMSVVLEKKRKINAIIADHEQQIQLKQAEDQSNEVDQEARSNVNPD
;
A
#
# COMPACT_ATOMS: atom_id res chain seq x y z
N MET A 1 8.59 12.38 -35.07
CA MET A 1 7.82 11.51 -34.17
C MET A 1 6.96 10.62 -35.06
N THR A 2 7.10 9.29 -34.96
CA THR A 2 6.20 8.38 -35.71
C THR A 2 4.90 8.22 -34.93
N GLN A 3 3.76 8.05 -35.61
CA GLN A 3 2.45 7.89 -34.96
C GLN A 3 2.43 6.75 -33.91
N GLN A 4 3.23 5.71 -34.13
CA GLN A 4 3.39 4.60 -33.18
C GLN A 4 4.08 5.00 -31.87
N GLN A 5 4.99 5.97 -31.90
CA GLN A 5 5.68 6.46 -30.69
C GLN A 5 4.72 7.26 -29.81
N GLU A 6 3.85 8.05 -30.42
CA GLU A 6 2.80 8.78 -29.71
C GLU A 6 1.81 7.81 -29.06
N LYS A 7 1.35 6.81 -29.81
CA LYS A 7 0.52 5.72 -29.28
C LYS A 7 1.18 4.96 -28.13
N LEU A 8 2.48 4.65 -28.25
CA LEU A 8 3.26 4.01 -27.19
C LEU A 8 3.32 4.88 -25.91
N SER A 9 3.53 6.20 -26.06
CA SER A 9 3.55 7.13 -24.94
C SER A 9 2.19 7.19 -24.24
N ALA A 10 1.11 7.36 -25.00
CA ALA A 10 -0.25 7.36 -24.47
C ALA A 10 -0.58 6.05 -23.75
N PHE A 11 -0.13 4.91 -24.29
CA PHE A 11 -0.31 3.60 -23.66
C PHE A 11 0.45 3.52 -22.32
N MET A 12 1.68 4.03 -22.27
CA MET A 12 2.49 4.04 -21.04
C MET A 12 1.94 4.96 -19.94
N ASP A 13 1.26 6.04 -20.31
CA ASP A 13 0.59 6.96 -19.38
C ASP A 13 -0.82 6.48 -19.00
N GLY A 14 -1.32 5.40 -19.60
CA GLY A 14 -2.63 4.83 -19.32
C GLY A 14 -3.79 5.55 -19.99
N GLU A 15 -3.51 6.42 -20.97
CA GLU A 15 -4.51 7.17 -21.73
C GLU A 15 -5.18 6.31 -22.83
N THR A 16 -4.54 5.21 -23.24
CA THR A 16 -5.11 4.23 -24.17
C THR A 16 -4.88 2.81 -23.67
N ASP A 17 -5.90 1.96 -23.77
CA ASP A 17 -5.82 0.52 -23.49
C ASP A 17 -6.16 -0.23 -24.79
N SER A 18 -5.20 -0.27 -25.70
CA SER A 18 -5.35 -0.86 -27.03
C SER A 18 -4.53 -2.14 -27.13
N ALA A 19 -5.20 -3.29 -27.28
CA ALA A 19 -4.55 -4.58 -27.54
C ALA A 19 -3.64 -4.53 -28.78
N GLU A 20 -3.98 -3.69 -29.76
CA GLU A 20 -3.18 -3.45 -30.98
C GLU A 20 -1.76 -2.92 -30.67
N ILE A 21 -1.62 -2.04 -29.67
CA ILE A 21 -0.32 -1.50 -29.28
C ILE A 21 0.50 -2.58 -28.56
N MET A 22 -0.16 -3.39 -27.73
CA MET A 22 0.49 -4.51 -27.07
C MET A 22 1.07 -5.50 -28.10
N GLU A 23 0.27 -5.86 -29.10
CA GLU A 23 0.70 -6.74 -30.19
C GLU A 23 1.83 -6.11 -31.02
N ALA A 24 1.77 -4.80 -31.28
CA ALA A 24 2.83 -4.08 -31.96
C ALA A 24 4.15 -4.09 -31.16
N ILE A 25 4.10 -3.92 -29.83
CA ILE A 25 5.29 -3.98 -28.95
C ILE A 25 5.89 -5.39 -28.93
N LEU A 26 5.06 -6.43 -28.97
CA LEU A 26 5.53 -7.82 -28.97
C LEU A 26 6.23 -8.22 -30.27
N ASN A 27 5.78 -7.67 -31.40
CA ASN A 27 6.29 -8.02 -32.73
C ASN A 27 7.43 -7.11 -33.24
N ASP A 28 7.65 -5.95 -32.62
CA ASP A 28 8.66 -4.97 -33.02
C ASP A 28 9.72 -4.75 -31.93
N GLU A 29 10.94 -5.23 -32.19
CA GLU A 29 12.08 -5.13 -31.28
C GLU A 29 12.53 -3.67 -31.04
N GLU A 30 12.40 -2.78 -32.03
CA GLU A 30 12.76 -1.37 -31.86
C GLU A 30 11.77 -0.66 -30.92
N LEU A 31 10.48 -1.01 -31.04
CA LEU A 31 9.41 -0.48 -30.21
C LEU A 31 9.53 -1.00 -28.77
N LYS A 32 9.84 -2.29 -28.59
CA LYS A 32 10.14 -2.91 -27.29
C LYS A 32 11.32 -2.25 -26.59
N ALA A 33 12.44 -2.04 -27.30
CA ALA A 33 13.60 -1.35 -26.75
C ALA A 33 13.27 0.10 -26.36
N LYS A 34 12.38 0.77 -27.10
CA LYS A 34 11.91 2.13 -26.77
C LYS A 34 11.03 2.15 -25.52
N TRP A 35 10.12 1.20 -25.39
CA TRP A 35 9.29 1.00 -24.20
C TRP A 35 10.14 0.78 -22.94
N GLN A 36 11.18 -0.07 -23.03
CA GLN A 36 12.14 -0.29 -21.94
C GLN A 36 12.86 1.01 -21.54
N ARG A 37 13.41 1.76 -22.52
CA ARG A 37 14.09 3.04 -22.25
C ARG A 37 13.19 4.05 -21.55
N TYR A 38 11.92 4.14 -21.94
CA TYR A 38 10.97 5.06 -21.32
C TYR A 38 10.71 4.72 -19.86
N HIS A 39 10.58 3.44 -19.50
CA HIS A 39 10.44 3.04 -18.09
C HIS A 39 11.71 3.35 -17.28
N VAL A 40 12.90 3.11 -17.84
CA VAL A 40 14.16 3.48 -17.18
C VAL A 40 14.24 4.99 -16.91
N ILE A 41 13.92 5.82 -17.91
CA ILE A 41 13.89 7.28 -17.77
C ILE A 41 12.87 7.69 -16.70
N ARG A 42 11.65 7.13 -16.75
CA ARG A 42 10.58 7.41 -15.79
C ARG A 42 11.01 7.08 -14.35
N SER A 43 11.57 5.89 -14.12
CA SER A 43 12.06 5.48 -12.80
C SER A 43 13.25 6.33 -12.32
N GLY A 44 14.13 6.75 -13.24
CA GLY A 44 15.21 7.69 -12.95
C GLY A 44 14.71 9.07 -12.53
N LEU A 45 13.73 9.63 -13.25
CA LEU A 45 13.11 10.93 -12.92
C LEU A 45 12.41 10.93 -11.56
N ARG A 46 11.78 9.81 -11.19
CA ARG A 46 11.13 9.65 -9.87
C ARG A 46 12.12 9.38 -8.74
N LYS A 47 13.42 9.24 -9.04
CA LYS A 47 14.47 8.83 -8.08
C LYS A 47 14.14 7.50 -7.39
N GLU A 48 13.32 6.67 -8.03
CA GLU A 48 12.87 5.37 -7.50
C GLU A 48 13.91 4.26 -7.76
N ALA A 49 14.82 4.48 -8.70
CA ALA A 49 15.78 3.46 -9.10
C ALA A 49 17.22 3.83 -8.71
N THR A 50 17.87 2.96 -7.94
CA THR A 50 19.29 2.66 -8.17
C THR A 50 19.34 1.96 -9.52
N VAL A 51 19.33 2.74 -10.61
CA VAL A 51 19.35 2.18 -11.96
C VAL A 51 20.68 1.42 -12.07
N ALA A 52 20.62 0.10 -12.01
CA ALA A 52 21.69 -0.79 -12.46
C ALA A 52 21.30 -1.21 -13.88
N PRO A 53 21.50 -0.34 -14.90
CA PRO A 53 21.03 -0.60 -16.26
C PRO A 53 21.68 -1.85 -16.88
N GLU A 54 22.75 -2.37 -16.27
CA GLU A 54 23.41 -3.61 -16.70
C GLU A 54 22.80 -4.90 -16.13
N MET A 55 21.90 -4.84 -15.14
CA MET A 55 21.19 -6.04 -14.66
C MET A 55 19.85 -6.19 -15.39
N ASP A 56 19.88 -6.80 -16.56
CA ASP A 56 18.67 -7.26 -17.22
C ASP A 56 18.21 -8.60 -16.63
N ILE A 57 17.17 -8.55 -15.79
CA ILE A 57 16.52 -9.74 -15.23
C ILE A 57 15.34 -10.22 -16.10
N THR A 58 14.95 -9.47 -17.13
CA THR A 58 13.70 -9.72 -17.87
C THR A 58 13.73 -11.07 -18.58
N ALA A 59 14.87 -11.45 -19.16
CA ALA A 59 15.06 -12.74 -19.80
C ALA A 59 14.98 -13.91 -18.80
N ALA A 60 15.58 -13.77 -17.62
CA ALA A 60 15.54 -14.79 -16.58
C ALA A 60 14.12 -14.99 -16.03
N VAL A 61 13.38 -13.89 -15.83
CA VAL A 61 11.97 -13.93 -15.42
C VAL A 61 11.10 -14.56 -16.50
N ALA A 62 11.28 -14.21 -17.78
CA ALA A 62 10.54 -14.81 -18.89
C ALA A 62 10.76 -16.33 -18.96
N ALA A 63 12.01 -16.78 -18.84
CA ALA A 63 12.33 -18.21 -18.81
C ALA A 63 11.75 -18.93 -17.60
N ALA A 64 11.75 -18.28 -16.43
CA ALA A 64 11.11 -18.82 -15.23
C ALA A 64 9.59 -18.97 -15.42
N LEU A 65 8.92 -17.96 -15.98
CA LEU A 65 7.49 -17.98 -16.28
C LEU A 65 7.11 -19.09 -17.28
N ASP A 66 7.92 -19.33 -18.31
CA ASP A 66 7.70 -20.43 -19.26
C ASP A 66 7.80 -21.81 -18.58
N SER A 67 8.60 -21.91 -17.52
CA SER A 67 8.78 -23.13 -16.73
C SER A 67 7.72 -23.34 -15.64
N GLU A 68 6.89 -22.32 -15.37
CA GLU A 68 5.82 -22.42 -14.40
C GLU A 68 4.66 -23.26 -14.96
N PRO A 69 4.14 -24.26 -14.22
CA PRO A 69 2.93 -24.94 -14.62
C PRO A 69 1.81 -23.92 -14.68
N THR A 70 1.08 -23.84 -15.80
CA THR A 70 0.01 -22.86 -15.99
C THR A 70 -1.07 -23.06 -14.93
N VAL A 71 -0.94 -22.36 -13.80
CA VAL A 71 -2.03 -22.18 -12.85
C VAL A 71 -2.98 -21.24 -13.57
N MET A 72 -3.90 -21.81 -14.36
CA MET A 72 -5.01 -21.05 -14.92
C MET A 72 -5.58 -20.25 -13.76
N ALA A 73 -5.52 -18.92 -13.89
CA ALA A 73 -6.09 -17.98 -12.93
C ALA A 73 -7.40 -18.60 -12.41
N PRO A 74 -7.66 -18.59 -11.08
CA PRO A 74 -8.85 -19.22 -10.54
C PRO A 74 -10.00 -18.73 -11.39
N LYS A 75 -10.56 -19.63 -12.22
CA LYS A 75 -11.72 -19.32 -13.07
C LYS A 75 -12.60 -18.56 -12.11
N ARG A 76 -12.94 -17.30 -12.42
CA ARG A 76 -13.91 -16.55 -11.62
C ARG A 76 -15.05 -17.53 -11.47
N SER A 77 -15.12 -18.18 -10.32
CA SER A 77 -16.13 -19.17 -10.05
C SER A 77 -17.28 -18.25 -9.78
N GLY A 78 -17.87 -17.73 -10.87
CA GLY A 78 -19.11 -16.99 -10.85
C GLY A 78 -19.95 -17.88 -9.99
N TRP A 79 -20.27 -17.37 -8.80
CA TRP A 79 -20.94 -18.13 -7.77
C TRP A 79 -22.17 -18.72 -8.44
N LYS A 80 -22.04 -19.94 -8.96
CA LYS A 80 -23.16 -20.75 -9.36
C LYS A 80 -23.82 -20.94 -8.03
N SER A 81 -24.92 -20.21 -7.86
CA SER A 81 -25.84 -20.33 -6.77
C SER A 81 -25.93 -21.82 -6.45
N LEU A 82 -25.31 -22.21 -5.35
CA LEU A 82 -25.64 -23.50 -4.77
C LEU A 82 -27.16 -23.44 -4.60
N PRO A 83 -27.92 -24.45 -5.08
CA PRO A 83 -29.32 -24.51 -4.75
C PRO A 83 -29.39 -24.51 -3.23
N LEU A 84 -29.93 -23.42 -2.66
CA LEU A 84 -30.18 -23.29 -1.24
C LEU A 84 -31.15 -24.40 -0.86
N ILE A 85 -30.61 -25.54 -0.44
CA ILE A 85 -31.36 -26.57 0.25
C ILE A 85 -31.68 -25.97 1.63
N GLY A 86 -32.93 -25.53 1.74
CA GLY A 86 -33.76 -25.43 2.95
C GLY A 86 -33.09 -25.06 4.28
N ASN A 87 -33.45 -23.88 4.79
CA ASN A 87 -33.70 -23.62 6.21
C ASN A 87 -32.71 -24.19 7.26
N VAL A 88 -31.45 -23.77 7.24
CA VAL A 88 -30.63 -23.75 8.46
C VAL A 88 -29.84 -22.44 8.61
N VAL A 89 -30.40 -21.57 9.45
CA VAL A 89 -29.77 -20.52 10.30
C VAL A 89 -28.96 -19.40 9.61
N PRO A 90 -29.32 -18.10 9.81
CA PRO A 90 -28.67 -16.94 9.18
C PRO A 90 -27.30 -16.56 9.80
N PHE A 91 -26.56 -17.50 10.41
CA PHE A 91 -25.31 -17.20 11.13
C PHE A 91 -24.04 -17.31 10.25
N ALA A 92 -24.17 -17.81 9.01
CA ALA A 92 -23.01 -18.06 8.14
C ALA A 92 -22.29 -16.79 7.64
N LYS A 93 -22.96 -15.62 7.61
CA LYS A 93 -22.33 -14.36 7.16
C LYS A 93 -21.25 -13.83 8.11
N GLN A 94 -21.22 -14.27 9.37
CA GLN A 94 -20.25 -13.82 10.37
C GLN A 94 -19.05 -14.77 10.53
N SER A 95 -19.08 -15.92 9.84
CA SER A 95 -18.00 -16.93 9.90
C SER A 95 -16.79 -16.62 9.02
N GLY A 96 -16.95 -15.77 7.99
CA GLY A 96 -15.85 -15.39 7.09
C GLY A 96 -14.69 -14.66 7.79
N GLN A 97 -14.99 -13.90 8.86
CA GLN A 97 -13.97 -13.23 9.66
C GLN A 97 -13.13 -14.21 10.49
N PHE A 98 -13.73 -15.32 10.95
CA PHE A 98 -13.02 -16.35 11.69
C PHE A 98 -12.08 -17.16 10.79
N ALA A 99 -12.41 -17.37 9.52
CA ALA A 99 -11.55 -18.08 8.58
C ALA A 99 -10.21 -17.35 8.36
N VAL A 100 -10.25 -16.03 8.17
CA VAL A 100 -9.04 -15.21 8.04
C VAL A 100 -8.21 -15.25 9.33
N ALA A 101 -8.86 -15.08 10.49
CA ALA A 101 -8.18 -15.10 11.78
C ALA A 101 -7.55 -16.47 12.11
N ALA A 102 -8.24 -17.58 11.83
CA ALA A 102 -7.73 -18.94 12.05
C ALA A 102 -6.53 -19.24 11.13
N SER A 103 -6.58 -18.76 9.88
CA SER A 103 -5.47 -18.92 8.93
C SER A 103 -4.21 -18.19 9.38
N VAL A 104 -4.36 -16.94 9.83
CA VAL A 104 -3.25 -16.13 10.35
C VAL A 104 -2.67 -16.74 11.63
N ALA A 105 -3.51 -17.23 12.55
CA ALA A 105 -3.06 -17.88 13.77
C ALA A 105 -2.22 -19.15 13.49
N VAL A 106 -2.67 -20.00 12.55
CA VAL A 106 -1.91 -21.20 12.15
C VAL A 106 -0.56 -20.82 11.51
N ALA A 107 -0.53 -19.81 10.62
CA ALA A 107 0.70 -19.35 9.99
C ALA A 107 1.72 -18.80 11.01
N VAL A 108 1.26 -18.06 12.03
CA VAL A 108 2.11 -17.53 13.11
C VAL A 108 2.68 -18.66 13.98
N ILE A 109 1.85 -19.64 14.36
CA ILE A 109 2.30 -20.78 15.19
C ILE A 109 3.36 -21.62 14.45
N LEU A 110 3.15 -21.89 13.16
CA LEU A 110 4.11 -22.64 12.35
C LEU A 110 5.39 -21.83 12.05
N GLY A 111 5.27 -20.50 11.83
CA GLY A 111 6.41 -19.63 11.56
C GLY A 111 7.36 -19.44 12.75
N VAL A 112 6.84 -19.36 13.98
CA VAL A 112 7.66 -19.19 15.19
C VAL A 112 8.57 -20.40 15.44
N GLN A 113 8.18 -21.60 15.04
CA GLN A 113 9.02 -22.80 15.23
C GLN A 113 10.26 -22.78 14.31
N GLN A 114 10.18 -22.12 13.15
CA GLN A 114 11.31 -22.01 12.23
C GLN A 114 12.32 -20.93 12.64
N MET A 115 11.88 -19.89 13.36
CA MET A 115 12.76 -18.84 13.89
C MET A 115 13.47 -19.21 15.20
N ASN A 116 13.07 -20.33 15.83
CA ASN A 116 13.66 -20.84 17.07
C ASN A 116 14.56 -22.06 16.84
N GLN A 117 14.99 -22.32 15.60
CA GLN A 117 16.08 -23.27 15.40
C GLN A 117 17.33 -22.74 16.11
N PRO A 118 18.01 -23.56 16.94
CA PRO A 118 19.28 -23.16 17.52
C PRO A 118 20.27 -22.91 16.38
N GLU A 119 20.73 -21.66 16.25
CA GLU A 119 21.78 -21.22 15.32
C GLU A 119 23.00 -22.14 15.42
N PRO A 120 23.58 -22.60 14.28
CA PRO A 120 24.89 -23.22 14.27
C PRO A 120 25.93 -22.22 14.80
N THR A 121 26.71 -22.64 15.79
CA THR A 121 27.75 -21.83 16.44
C THR A 121 28.91 -21.53 15.47
N GLU A 122 28.78 -20.50 14.64
CA GLU A 122 29.89 -19.90 13.89
C GLU A 122 30.35 -18.63 14.62
N PRO A 123 31.65 -18.45 14.91
CA PRO A 123 32.14 -17.28 15.63
C PRO A 123 32.23 -16.07 14.68
N PHE A 124 31.27 -15.14 14.77
CA PHE A 124 31.32 -13.85 14.08
C PHE A 124 32.10 -12.80 14.90
N SER A 125 33.17 -12.28 14.30
CA SER A 125 33.91 -11.10 14.77
C SER A 125 33.13 -9.82 14.46
N THR A 126 32.70 -9.13 15.51
CA THR A 126 32.09 -7.79 15.39
C THR A 126 33.14 -6.77 14.96
N PHE A 127 32.89 -6.09 13.85
CA PHE A 127 33.67 -4.94 13.40
C PHE A 127 33.31 -3.73 14.27
N GLU A 128 34.21 -3.31 15.15
CA GLU A 128 34.07 -2.10 15.96
C GLU A 128 34.14 -0.87 15.04
N THR A 129 33.06 -0.09 14.96
CA THR A 129 33.06 1.18 14.22
C THR A 129 33.47 2.31 15.17
N PRO A 130 34.62 2.98 14.95
CA PRO A 130 35.07 4.04 15.84
C PRO A 130 34.28 5.32 15.57
N GLY A 131 33.65 5.83 16.64
CA GLY A 131 33.33 7.23 16.91
C GLY A 131 32.85 8.14 15.77
N ARG A 132 31.54 8.45 15.76
CA ARG A 132 31.05 9.74 15.28
C ARG A 132 30.03 10.31 16.26
N ILE A 133 30.48 11.28 17.05
CA ILE A 133 29.66 12.13 17.91
C ILE A 133 28.81 13.01 17.00
N GLY A 134 27.52 12.70 16.89
CA GLY A 134 26.57 13.47 16.09
C GLY A 134 25.17 12.94 16.37
N GLY A 135 24.45 13.61 17.27
CA GLY A 135 23.13 13.21 17.72
C GLY A 135 22.14 13.18 16.57
N LEU A 136 21.84 11.97 16.11
CA LEU A 136 20.60 11.70 15.39
C LEU A 136 19.69 11.02 16.39
N SER A 137 18.67 11.76 16.83
CA SER A 137 17.57 11.24 17.64
C SER A 137 17.05 9.95 17.01
N PRO A 138 17.02 8.82 17.74
CA PRO A 138 16.47 7.59 17.20
C PRO A 138 15.01 7.83 16.83
N VAL A 139 14.67 7.55 15.57
CA VAL A 139 13.29 7.41 15.14
C VAL A 139 12.70 6.25 15.94
N SER A 140 11.78 6.59 16.84
CA SER A 140 11.05 5.62 17.66
C SER A 140 10.27 4.69 16.73
N LEU A 141 10.80 3.51 16.44
CA LEU A 141 9.93 2.39 16.11
C LEU A 141 9.02 2.19 17.33
N GLU A 142 7.71 2.33 17.13
CA GLU A 142 6.67 1.99 18.10
C GLU A 142 6.74 0.48 18.37
N GLN A 143 7.69 0.10 19.22
CA GLN A 143 7.82 -1.24 19.74
C GLN A 143 6.58 -1.49 20.59
N THR A 144 5.66 -2.30 20.07
CA THR A 144 4.52 -2.81 20.82
C THR A 144 5.05 -3.49 22.08
N ARG A 145 5.07 -2.75 23.19
CA ARG A 145 5.36 -3.29 24.51
C ARG A 145 4.12 -4.02 24.98
N THR A 146 4.26 -5.32 25.23
CA THR A 146 3.28 -6.09 26.00
C THR A 146 3.11 -5.43 27.37
N LEU A 147 1.95 -4.81 27.61
CA LEU A 147 1.68 -4.08 28.85
C LEU A 147 1.56 -5.05 30.05
N PRO A 148 2.28 -4.81 31.16
CA PRO A 148 1.98 -5.45 32.44
C PRO A 148 0.69 -4.86 33.04
N ARG A 149 -0.08 -5.72 33.71
CA ARG A 149 -1.51 -5.58 34.05
C ARG A 149 -1.92 -4.45 35.02
N ASN A 150 -1.03 -3.57 35.51
CA ASN A 150 -1.33 -2.72 36.67
C ASN A 150 -1.13 -1.18 36.55
N ASP A 151 -0.89 -0.62 35.37
CA ASP A 151 -0.68 0.84 35.23
C ASP A 151 -1.99 1.64 34.97
N MET A 152 -2.92 1.58 35.92
CA MET A 152 -4.20 2.32 35.87
C MET A 152 -3.98 3.85 35.85
N SER A 153 -2.91 4.35 36.47
CA SER A 153 -2.51 5.78 36.45
C SER A 153 -2.14 6.24 35.05
N VAL A 154 -1.33 5.46 34.32
CA VAL A 154 -0.93 5.75 32.94
C VAL A 154 -2.13 5.73 32.00
N VAL A 155 -3.07 4.79 32.21
CA VAL A 155 -4.33 4.76 31.45
C VAL A 155 -5.19 6.00 31.74
N LEU A 156 -5.24 6.45 32.99
CA LEU A 156 -5.99 7.64 33.37
C LEU A 156 -5.41 8.93 32.76
N GLU A 157 -4.08 9.04 32.71
CA GLU A 157 -3.39 10.15 32.04
C GLU A 157 -3.66 10.16 30.54
N LYS A 158 -3.60 8.99 29.89
CA LYS A 158 -3.95 8.84 28.48
C LYS A 158 -5.40 9.27 28.22
N LYS A 159 -6.35 8.86 29.07
CA LYS A 159 -7.75 9.27 28.97
C LYS A 159 -7.93 10.78 29.10
N ARG A 160 -7.25 11.41 30.06
CA ARG A 160 -7.29 12.89 30.22
C ARG A 160 -6.76 13.61 28.99
N LYS A 161 -5.64 13.13 28.42
CA LYS A 161 -5.06 13.72 27.21
C LYS A 161 -5.98 13.58 26.01
N ILE A 162 -6.60 12.41 25.82
CA ILE A 162 -7.57 12.17 24.74
C ILE A 162 -8.77 13.11 24.88
N ASN A 163 -9.34 13.22 26.09
CA ASN A 163 -10.48 14.10 26.33
C ASN A 163 -10.15 15.57 26.06
N ALA A 164 -8.93 16.02 26.42
CA ALA A 164 -8.49 17.38 26.14
C ALA A 164 -8.35 17.64 24.62
N ILE A 165 -7.82 16.68 23.87
CA ILE A 165 -7.68 16.79 22.40
C ILE A 165 -9.05 16.80 21.72
N ILE A 166 -10.00 15.97 22.17
CA ILE A 166 -11.36 15.94 21.62
C ILE A 166 -12.05 17.30 21.85
N ALA A 167 -11.97 17.84 23.07
CA ALA A 167 -12.58 19.12 23.40
C ALA A 167 -11.98 20.28 22.57
N ASP A 168 -10.67 20.29 22.37
CA ASP A 168 -9.99 21.29 21.53
C ASP A 168 -10.42 21.17 20.06
N HIS A 169 -10.52 19.95 19.55
CA HIS A 169 -10.96 19.69 18.19
C HIS A 169 -12.40 20.16 17.93
N GLU A 170 -13.30 19.93 18.89
CA GLU A 170 -14.69 20.42 18.81
C GLU A 170 -14.75 21.95 18.75
N GLN A 171 -13.89 22.66 19.48
CA GLN A 171 -13.82 24.12 19.40
C GLN A 171 -13.30 24.60 18.05
N GLN A 172 -12.28 23.94 17.49
CA GLN A 172 -11.79 24.27 16.14
C GLN A 172 -12.86 24.09 15.07
N ILE A 173 -13.66 23.02 15.16
CA ILE A 173 -14.77 22.80 14.21
C ILE A 173 -15.81 23.91 14.33
N GLN A 174 -16.17 24.32 15.55
CA GLN A 174 -17.15 25.38 15.76
C GLN A 174 -16.65 26.75 15.27
N LEU A 175 -15.38 27.08 15.52
CA LEU A 175 -14.78 28.33 15.00
C LEU A 175 -14.78 28.35 13.48
N LYS A 176 -14.38 27.23 12.85
CA LYS A 176 -14.40 27.11 11.39
C LYS A 176 -15.82 27.21 10.83
N GLN A 177 -16.80 26.56 11.47
CA GLN A 177 -18.20 26.65 11.05
C GLN A 177 -18.78 28.07 11.22
N ALA A 178 -18.39 28.79 12.27
CA ALA A 178 -18.80 30.18 12.47
C ALA A 178 -18.14 31.13 11.45
N GLU A 179 -16.87 30.90 11.10
CA GLU A 179 -16.18 31.62 10.01
C GLU A 179 -16.86 31.36 8.66
N ASP A 180 -17.16 30.10 8.33
CA ASP A 180 -17.85 29.71 7.11
C ASP A 180 -19.26 30.36 7.03
N GLN A 181 -20.02 30.37 8.13
CA GLN A 181 -21.33 31.04 8.20
C GLN A 181 -21.23 32.56 8.04
N SER A 182 -20.23 33.20 8.64
CA SER A 182 -20.02 34.64 8.47
C SER A 182 -19.65 35.00 7.02
N ASN A 183 -18.84 34.17 6.36
CA ASN A 183 -18.48 34.34 4.95
C ASN A 183 -19.67 34.14 4.01
N GLU A 184 -20.60 33.21 4.31
CA GLU A 184 -21.84 33.03 3.54
C GLU A 184 -22.79 34.23 3.69
N VAL A 185 -22.99 34.75 4.91
CA VAL A 185 -23.85 35.92 5.16
C VAL A 185 -23.29 37.18 4.49
N ASP A 186 -21.97 37.38 4.50
CA ASP A 186 -21.31 38.50 3.81
C ASP A 186 -21.37 38.37 2.27
N GLN A 187 -21.39 37.15 1.72
CA GLN A 187 -21.60 36.91 0.28
C GLN A 187 -23.06 37.13 -0.14
N GLU A 188 -24.02 36.67 0.65
CA GLU A 188 -25.45 36.90 0.38
C GLU A 188 -25.78 38.41 0.46
N ALA A 189 -25.25 39.13 1.45
CA ALA A 189 -25.42 40.58 1.57
C ALA A 189 -24.79 41.35 0.39
N ARG A 190 -23.70 40.87 -0.20
CA ARG A 190 -23.09 41.46 -1.41
C ARG A 190 -23.85 41.12 -2.70
N SER A 191 -24.52 39.96 -2.76
CA SER A 191 -25.32 39.56 -3.91
C SER A 191 -26.68 40.27 -4.02
N ASN A 192 -27.25 40.70 -2.88
CA ASN A 192 -28.56 41.34 -2.83
C ASN A 192 -28.53 42.89 -2.92
N VAL A 193 -27.34 43.48 -3.13
CA VAL A 193 -27.12 44.94 -3.26
C VAL A 193 -26.86 45.35 -4.72
N ASN A 194 -27.35 44.58 -5.71
CA ASN A 194 -27.39 45.08 -7.09
C ASN A 194 -28.55 44.50 -7.92
N PRO A 195 -29.72 45.16 -7.94
CA PRO A 195 -30.67 45.05 -9.03
C PRO A 195 -30.53 46.27 -9.96
N ASP A 196 -29.86 46.08 -11.09
CA ASP A 196 -30.04 46.90 -12.30
C ASP A 196 -30.77 46.05 -13.36
#